data_AF-A0A818NEL3-F1
#
_entry.id   AF-A0A818NEL3-F1
#
_cell.length_a   1.000
_cell.length_b   1.000
_cell.length_c   1.000
_cell.angle_alpha   90.00
_cell.angle_beta   90.00
_cell.angle_gamma   90.00
#
_symmetry.space_group_name_H-M   'P 1'
#
loop_
_entity.id
_entity.type
_entity.pdbx_description
1 polymer ?
#
loop_
_entity_poly.entity_id
_entity_poly.type
_entity_poly.pdbx_seq_one_letter_code
_entity_poly.pdbx_strand_id
1 'polypeptide(L)'
;MSGARYHFEWFPYEVFHLFTFSLGYVPERIICVLPAGLNFDGRSAVIRAQQTHLTIALCNAMMDEANTTICVFNAGAIRIDDQLMGIITQYDVLRCLPFSANIISLRVNGSILTKVLNRGLMNVNTGMFISYAGVEYDSREEKWYLQQSRQPIDSEGLTLTIVSIPYFIQNTELKYLSQTLATHTTITRAFIKYLEKNYANTTHHELP
;
A
#
# COMPACT_ATOMS: atom_id res chain seq x y z
N MET A 1 -27.78 -4.23 -5.60
CA MET A 1 -27.55 -3.75 -4.22
C MET A 1 -26.51 -2.66 -4.28
N SER A 2 -26.91 -1.45 -3.87
CA SER A 2 -26.18 -0.20 -4.02
C SER A 2 -24.88 -0.21 -3.22
N GLY A 3 -23.74 -0.01 -3.89
CA GLY A 3 -22.44 0.19 -3.26
C GLY A 3 -22.31 1.62 -2.78
N ALA A 4 -22.38 1.83 -1.47
CA ALA A 4 -22.06 3.12 -0.86
C ALA A 4 -20.60 3.45 -1.13
N ARG A 5 -20.35 4.46 -1.99
CA ARG A 5 -19.04 5.09 -2.11
C ARG A 5 -18.90 6.05 -0.94
N TYR A 6 -18.12 5.69 0.06
CA TYR A 6 -17.78 6.60 1.15
C TYR A 6 -16.80 7.65 0.61
N HIS A 7 -17.28 8.86 0.31
CA HIS A 7 -16.43 10.03 0.09
C HIS A 7 -16.13 10.65 1.45
N PHE A 8 -14.86 10.64 1.87
CA PHE A 8 -14.43 11.08 3.20
C PHE A 8 -14.36 12.61 3.38
N GLU A 9 -14.70 13.40 2.35
CA GLU A 9 -14.59 14.87 2.37
C GLU A 9 -15.81 15.63 2.91
N TRP A 10 -16.86 14.95 3.39
CA TRP A 10 -18.14 15.61 3.72
C TRP A 10 -18.73 15.31 5.10
N PHE A 11 -17.96 14.73 6.03
CA PHE A 11 -18.44 14.60 7.41
C PHE A 11 -18.08 15.85 8.23
N PRO A 12 -19.04 16.43 8.98
CA PRO A 12 -18.71 17.36 10.05
C PRO A 12 -17.65 16.73 10.97
N TYR A 13 -16.70 17.52 11.47
CA TYR A 13 -15.58 17.04 12.31
C TYR A 13 -16.02 16.09 13.42
N GLU A 14 -17.15 16.39 14.07
CA GLU A 14 -17.74 15.58 15.13
C GLU A 14 -18.19 14.19 14.65
N VAL A 15 -18.73 14.08 13.44
CA VAL A 15 -19.19 12.80 12.86
C VAL A 15 -17.99 11.94 12.45
N PHE A 16 -16.94 12.56 11.90
CA PHE A 16 -15.69 11.88 11.61
C PHE A 16 -15.03 11.35 12.90
N HIS A 17 -15.02 12.16 13.97
CA HIS A 17 -14.51 11.75 15.29
C HIS A 17 -15.27 10.57 15.88
N LEU A 18 -16.60 10.62 15.90
CA LEU A 18 -17.43 9.54 16.42
C LEU A 18 -17.28 8.26 15.61
N PHE A 19 -17.22 8.36 14.28
CA PHE A 19 -17.03 7.22 13.40
C PHE A 19 -15.66 6.57 13.61
N THR A 20 -14.58 7.36 13.61
CA THR A 20 -13.22 6.83 13.80
C THR A 20 -13.04 6.20 15.18
N PHE A 21 -13.62 6.81 16.22
CA PHE A 21 -13.62 6.25 17.57
C PHE A 21 -14.37 4.92 17.65
N SER A 22 -15.52 4.80 16.98
CA SER A 22 -16.26 3.53 16.89
C SER A 22 -15.48 2.40 16.19
N LEU A 23 -14.54 2.76 15.32
CA LEU A 23 -13.62 1.84 14.66
C LEU A 23 -12.37 1.52 15.50
N GLY A 24 -12.27 2.11 16.70
CA GLY A 24 -11.15 1.95 17.63
C GLY A 24 -9.93 2.80 17.31
N TYR A 25 -10.10 3.88 16.54
CA TYR A 25 -9.04 4.85 16.28
C TYR A 25 -9.15 6.06 17.21
N VAL A 26 -8.00 6.61 17.59
CA VAL A 26 -7.84 7.85 18.38
C VAL A 26 -7.06 8.83 17.49
N PRO A 27 -7.73 9.72 16.73
CA PRO A 27 -7.09 10.54 15.71
C PRO A 27 -5.85 11.30 16.16
N GLU A 28 -5.87 11.85 17.38
CA GLU A 28 -4.78 12.63 17.97
C GLU A 28 -3.58 11.79 18.43
N ARG A 29 -3.73 10.46 18.49
CA ARG A 29 -2.65 9.59 18.93
C ARG A 29 -1.49 9.70 17.96
N ILE A 30 -0.34 10.12 18.48
CA ILE A 30 0.94 10.05 17.79
C ILE A 30 1.32 8.59 17.60
N ILE A 31 1.60 8.21 16.35
CA ILE A 31 2.08 6.88 15.96
C ILE A 31 3.61 6.84 16.01
N CYS A 32 4.26 7.84 15.40
CA CYS A 32 5.72 7.90 15.27
C CYS A 32 6.20 9.31 14.89
N VAL A 33 7.53 9.46 14.83
CA VAL A 33 8.18 10.65 14.25
C VAL A 33 9.10 10.21 13.12
N LEU A 34 8.85 10.66 11.89
CA LEU A 34 9.72 10.34 10.77
C LEU A 34 11.09 11.04 10.93
N PRO A 35 12.20 10.36 10.56
CA PRO A 35 13.53 10.97 10.55
C PRO A 35 13.59 12.23 9.69
N ALA A 36 14.46 13.17 10.06
CA ALA A 36 14.71 14.37 9.27
C ALA A 36 15.11 14.01 7.83
N GLY A 37 14.50 14.68 6.85
CA GLY A 37 14.72 14.44 5.42
C GLY A 37 13.89 13.29 4.82
N LEU A 38 13.22 12.46 5.64
CA LEU A 38 12.24 11.49 5.14
C LEU A 38 10.86 12.14 5.06
N ASN A 39 10.27 12.14 3.87
CA ASN A 39 8.87 12.46 3.67
C ASN A 39 8.11 11.29 3.05
N PHE A 40 6.85 11.14 3.45
CA PHE A 40 5.88 10.29 2.79
C PHE A 40 5.06 11.15 1.84
N ASP A 41 5.54 11.25 0.60
CA ASP A 41 4.85 11.97 -0.47
C ASP A 41 3.66 11.15 -0.98
N GLY A 42 2.46 11.64 -0.71
CA GLY A 42 1.21 11.05 -1.17
C GLY A 42 0.52 11.84 -2.26
N ARG A 43 1.08 12.96 -2.73
CA ARG A 43 0.46 13.82 -3.74
C ARG A 43 0.04 13.01 -4.96
N SER A 44 -1.20 13.17 -5.39
CA SER A 44 -1.83 12.34 -6.43
C SER A 44 -1.05 12.38 -7.75
N ALA A 45 -0.46 13.52 -8.09
CA ALA A 45 0.39 13.67 -9.28
C ALA A 45 1.69 12.86 -9.20
N VAL A 46 2.22 12.60 -7.99
CA VAL A 46 3.48 11.89 -7.78
C VAL A 46 3.25 10.39 -7.67
N ILE A 47 2.35 9.95 -6.77
CA ILE A 47 2.12 8.53 -6.51
C ILE A 47 1.51 7.78 -7.71
N ARG A 48 0.91 8.50 -8.66
CA ARG A 48 0.37 7.92 -9.89
C ARG A 48 1.38 7.88 -11.04
N ALA A 49 2.56 8.44 -10.84
CA ALA A 49 3.61 8.51 -11.85
C ALA A 49 4.86 7.73 -11.46
N GLN A 50 5.16 7.65 -10.15
CA GLN A 50 6.36 7.01 -9.63
C GLN A 50 6.14 6.43 -8.23
N GLN A 51 7.04 5.55 -7.81
CA GLN A 51 7.10 5.14 -6.41
C GLN A 51 7.61 6.27 -5.52
N THR A 52 7.10 6.33 -4.30
CA THR A 52 7.54 7.25 -3.24
C THR A 52 7.90 6.46 -1.98
N HIS A 53 8.52 7.10 -1.00
CA HIS A 53 8.75 6.46 0.29
C HIS A 53 7.43 6.00 0.95
N LEU A 54 6.32 6.70 0.72
CA LEU A 54 5.01 6.29 1.20
C LEU A 54 4.55 4.97 0.55
N THR A 55 4.61 4.87 -0.79
CA THR A 55 4.17 3.66 -1.49
C THR A 55 5.02 2.45 -1.12
N ILE A 56 6.33 2.66 -0.97
CA ILE A 56 7.28 1.61 -0.54
C ILE A 56 6.99 1.19 0.91
N ALA A 57 6.77 2.14 1.82
CA ALA A 57 6.43 1.84 3.20
C ALA A 57 5.11 1.07 3.33
N LEU A 58 4.11 1.39 2.50
CA LEU A 58 2.85 0.65 2.43
C LEU A 58 3.05 -0.77 1.91
N CYS A 59 3.86 -0.96 0.86
CA CYS A 59 4.24 -2.29 0.40
C CYS A 59 4.88 -3.09 1.53
N ASN A 60 5.84 -2.51 2.24
CA ASN A 60 6.51 -3.17 3.36
C ASN A 60 5.55 -3.52 4.50
N ALA A 61 4.63 -2.63 4.84
CA ALA A 61 3.61 -2.89 5.86
C ALA A 61 2.70 -4.07 5.48
N MET A 62 2.27 -4.14 4.21
CA MET A 62 1.46 -5.25 3.71
C MET A 62 2.25 -6.56 3.70
N MET A 63 3.52 -6.53 3.31
CA MET A 63 4.41 -7.71 3.30
C MET A 63 4.66 -8.24 4.70
N ASP A 64 4.93 -7.35 5.67
CA ASP A 64 5.12 -7.67 7.08
C ASP A 64 3.89 -8.37 7.69
N GLU A 65 2.69 -7.83 7.45
CA GLU A 65 1.45 -8.40 7.98
C GLU A 65 1.12 -9.75 7.31
N ALA A 66 1.33 -9.89 6.00
CA ALA A 66 1.01 -11.10 5.26
C ALA A 66 2.13 -12.16 5.24
N ASN A 67 3.29 -11.85 5.85
CA ASN A 67 4.51 -12.67 5.80
C ASN A 67 4.87 -13.13 4.37
N THR A 68 4.95 -12.18 3.45
CA THR A 68 5.34 -12.41 2.04
C THR A 68 6.47 -11.48 1.62
N THR A 69 7.09 -11.74 0.49
CA THR A 69 8.19 -10.94 -0.06
C THR A 69 7.81 -10.10 -1.27
N ILE A 70 6.57 -10.23 -1.76
CA ILE A 70 6.09 -9.50 -2.94
C ILE A 70 4.78 -8.80 -2.61
N CYS A 71 4.74 -7.48 -2.86
CA CYS A 71 3.52 -6.69 -2.77
C CYS A 71 3.26 -6.00 -4.10
N VAL A 72 1.98 -5.94 -4.49
CA VAL A 72 1.50 -5.11 -5.60
C VAL A 72 0.16 -4.49 -5.24
N PHE A 73 -0.01 -3.19 -5.45
CA PHE A 73 -1.30 -2.53 -5.31
C PHE A 73 -1.35 -1.26 -6.16
N ASN A 74 -2.55 -0.73 -6.41
CA ASN A 74 -2.70 0.50 -7.17
C ASN A 74 -2.64 1.76 -6.30
N ALA A 75 -2.05 2.83 -6.85
CA ALA A 75 -1.91 4.13 -6.20
C ALA A 75 -3.25 4.74 -5.74
N GLY A 76 -4.37 4.40 -6.39
CA GLY A 76 -5.71 4.88 -6.01
C GLY A 76 -6.16 4.47 -4.60
N ALA A 77 -5.46 3.55 -3.93
CA ALA A 77 -5.64 3.23 -2.52
C ALA A 77 -5.23 4.37 -1.58
N ILE A 78 -4.30 5.22 -2.02
CA ILE A 78 -3.76 6.36 -1.26
C ILE A 78 -4.56 7.61 -1.66
N ARG A 79 -5.09 8.32 -0.67
CA ARG A 79 -6.08 9.40 -0.88
C ARG A 79 -5.67 10.77 -0.35
N ILE A 80 -4.57 10.83 0.38
CA ILE A 80 -3.95 12.08 0.79
C ILE A 80 -3.36 12.77 -0.46
N ASP A 81 -3.51 14.09 -0.58
CA ASP A 81 -2.86 14.90 -1.64
C ASP A 81 -1.85 15.88 -1.02
N ASP A 82 -0.92 15.33 -0.24
CA ASP A 82 -0.04 16.05 0.67
C ASP A 82 1.22 15.22 0.95
N GLN A 83 2.19 15.80 1.66
CA GLN A 83 3.38 15.14 2.14
C GLN A 83 3.37 15.04 3.67
N LEU A 84 3.54 13.84 4.20
CA LEU A 84 3.69 13.64 5.65
C LEU A 84 5.17 13.68 6.05
N MET A 85 5.49 14.43 7.09
CA MET A 85 6.84 14.58 7.62
C MET A 85 6.79 14.85 9.14
N GLY A 86 7.85 14.48 9.86
CA GLY A 86 7.91 14.66 11.31
C GLY A 86 6.87 13.81 12.04
N ILE A 87 6.10 14.41 12.94
CA ILE A 87 5.08 13.71 13.75
C ILE A 87 4.00 13.15 12.84
N ILE A 88 3.73 11.85 12.95
CA ILE A 88 2.64 11.16 12.26
C ILE A 88 1.59 10.75 13.28
N THR A 89 0.36 11.20 13.07
CA THR A 89 -0.80 10.86 13.91
C THR A 89 -1.65 9.76 13.28
N GLN A 90 -2.58 9.17 14.06
CA GLN A 90 -3.59 8.30 13.47
C GLN A 90 -4.48 9.03 12.47
N TYR A 91 -4.76 10.31 12.68
CA TYR A 91 -5.47 11.14 11.70
C TYR A 91 -4.76 11.15 10.34
N ASP A 92 -3.43 11.31 10.32
CA ASP A 92 -2.64 11.30 9.09
C ASP A 92 -2.74 9.97 8.33
N VAL A 93 -2.71 8.85 9.05
CA VAL A 93 -2.89 7.53 8.44
C VAL A 93 -4.31 7.33 7.92
N LEU A 94 -5.32 7.81 8.65
CA LEU A 94 -6.73 7.67 8.25
C LEU A 94 -7.06 8.50 7.00
N ARG A 95 -6.55 9.74 6.90
CA ARG A 95 -6.72 10.56 5.68
C ARG A 95 -5.90 10.02 4.50
N CYS A 96 -4.79 9.32 4.76
CA CYS A 96 -4.01 8.62 3.75
C CYS A 96 -4.73 7.38 3.22
N LEU A 97 -5.30 6.55 4.10
CA LEU A 97 -5.95 5.27 3.80
C LEU A 97 -7.40 5.23 4.31
N PRO A 98 -8.30 6.04 3.74
CA PRO A 98 -9.68 6.15 4.22
C PRO A 98 -10.48 4.88 3.95
N PHE A 99 -10.13 4.14 2.90
CA PHE A 99 -10.69 2.83 2.63
C PHE A 99 -9.91 1.78 3.41
N SER A 100 -10.43 1.43 4.59
CA SER A 100 -9.92 0.34 5.44
C SER A 100 -10.14 -1.05 4.80
N ALA A 101 -9.61 -1.25 3.60
CA ALA A 101 -9.68 -2.53 2.91
C ALA A 101 -8.74 -3.54 3.59
N ASN A 102 -9.23 -4.75 3.83
CA ASN A 102 -8.38 -5.87 4.23
C ASN A 102 -7.32 -6.14 3.17
N ILE A 103 -6.11 -6.49 3.59
CA ILE A 103 -5.07 -6.97 2.67
C ILE A 103 -5.29 -8.46 2.42
N ILE A 104 -5.00 -8.91 1.20
CA ILE A 104 -5.20 -10.28 0.75
C ILE A 104 -3.86 -10.84 0.29
N SER A 105 -3.43 -11.96 0.85
CA SER A 105 -2.36 -12.77 0.26
C SER A 105 -2.96 -13.78 -0.71
N LEU A 106 -2.34 -13.90 -1.87
CA LEU A 106 -2.80 -14.77 -2.96
C LEU A 106 -1.62 -15.44 -3.65
N ARG A 107 -1.90 -16.60 -4.24
CA ARG A 107 -0.97 -17.37 -5.06
C ARG A 107 -1.28 -17.13 -6.54
N VAL A 108 -0.26 -16.83 -7.34
CA VAL A 108 -0.41 -16.49 -8.75
C VAL A 108 0.76 -17.05 -9.57
N ASN A 109 0.50 -17.49 -10.80
CA ASN A 109 1.57 -17.83 -11.73
C ASN A 109 2.35 -16.57 -12.12
N GLY A 110 3.66 -16.64 -12.15
CA GLY A 110 4.48 -15.46 -12.39
C GLY A 110 4.29 -14.83 -13.78
N SER A 111 3.92 -15.60 -14.81
CA SER A 111 3.52 -15.04 -16.12
C SER A 111 2.26 -14.18 -16.05
N ILE A 112 1.32 -14.49 -15.15
CA ILE A 112 0.13 -13.67 -14.90
C ILE A 112 0.51 -12.40 -14.15
N LEU A 113 1.41 -12.51 -13.16
CA LEU A 113 1.93 -11.35 -12.45
C LEU A 113 2.68 -10.40 -13.42
N THR A 114 3.49 -10.93 -14.34
CA THR A 114 4.15 -10.15 -15.41
C THR A 114 3.14 -9.37 -16.25
N LYS A 115 2.02 -9.99 -16.66
CA LYS A 115 0.97 -9.29 -17.43
C LYS A 115 0.38 -8.12 -16.66
N VAL A 116 0.11 -8.33 -15.37
CA VAL A 116 -0.44 -7.28 -14.49
C VAL A 116 0.57 -6.14 -14.31
N LEU A 117 1.84 -6.45 -14.05
CA LEU A 117 2.90 -5.48 -13.87
C LEU A 117 3.17 -4.66 -15.15
N ASN A 118 3.20 -5.32 -16.32
CA ASN A 118 3.36 -4.66 -17.62
C ASN A 118 2.20 -3.70 -17.92
N ARG A 119 0.96 -4.04 -17.55
CA ARG A 119 -0.16 -3.11 -17.63
C ARG A 119 0.03 -1.91 -16.70
N GLY A 120 0.60 -2.12 -15.51
CA GLY A 120 0.96 -1.04 -14.59
C GLY A 120 1.92 -0.02 -15.21
N LEU A 121 2.92 -0.47 -15.95
CA LEU A 121 3.86 0.41 -16.67
C LEU A 121 3.16 1.32 -17.69
N MET A 122 2.02 0.90 -18.24
CA MET A 122 1.22 1.70 -19.18
C MET A 122 0.22 2.64 -18.49
N ASN A 123 -0.05 2.45 -17.20
CA ASN A 123 -1.07 3.16 -16.43
C ASN A 123 -0.54 4.41 -15.69
N VAL A 124 0.55 4.99 -16.17
CA VAL A 124 1.14 6.23 -15.64
C VAL A 124 0.10 7.35 -15.63
N ASN A 125 0.09 8.15 -14.57
CA ASN A 125 -0.85 9.24 -14.28
C ASN A 125 -2.30 8.79 -14.00
N THR A 126 -2.54 7.49 -13.81
CA THR A 126 -3.87 6.95 -13.46
C THR A 126 -3.91 6.42 -12.03
N GLY A 127 -5.12 6.26 -11.47
CA GLY A 127 -5.30 5.59 -10.18
C GLY A 127 -4.95 4.09 -10.20
N MET A 128 -4.68 3.51 -11.37
CA MET A 128 -4.24 2.12 -11.57
C MET A 128 -2.73 1.98 -11.77
N PHE A 129 -1.96 3.07 -11.65
CA PHE A 129 -0.51 2.99 -11.54
C PHE A 129 -0.12 2.07 -10.37
N ILE A 130 0.83 1.17 -10.60
CA ILE A 130 1.18 0.10 -9.66
C ILE A 130 2.35 0.54 -8.78
N SER A 131 2.14 0.43 -7.48
CA SER A 131 3.22 0.35 -6.50
C SER A 131 3.56 -1.11 -6.23
N TYR A 132 4.85 -1.43 -6.21
CA TYR A 132 5.33 -2.80 -6.09
C TYR A 132 6.60 -2.90 -5.24
N ALA A 133 6.80 -4.05 -4.61
CA ALA A 133 8.03 -4.41 -3.90
C ALA A 133 8.34 -5.91 -4.08
N GLY A 134 9.61 -6.29 -3.94
CA GLY A 134 10.07 -7.68 -4.08
C GLY A 134 10.32 -8.13 -5.52
N VAL A 135 9.97 -7.30 -6.49
CA VAL A 135 10.22 -7.49 -7.92
C VAL A 135 10.84 -6.23 -8.51
N GLU A 136 11.62 -6.41 -9.58
CA GLU A 136 12.32 -5.34 -10.26
C GLU A 136 12.16 -5.50 -11.78
N TYR A 137 11.94 -4.37 -12.48
CA TYR A 137 11.86 -4.34 -13.93
C TYR A 137 13.23 -4.01 -14.52
N ASP A 138 13.70 -4.86 -15.42
CA ASP A 138 14.87 -4.63 -16.25
C ASP A 138 14.41 -4.07 -17.60
N SER A 139 14.68 -2.79 -17.87
CA SER A 139 14.26 -2.12 -19.09
C SER A 139 15.10 -2.49 -20.32
N ARG A 140 16.27 -3.12 -20.14
CA ARG A 140 17.10 -3.57 -21.27
C ARG A 140 16.60 -4.89 -21.82
N GLU A 141 16.09 -5.73 -20.93
CA GLU A 141 15.55 -7.05 -21.28
C GLU A 141 14.02 -7.06 -21.37
N GLU A 142 13.38 -5.96 -20.97
CA GLU A 142 11.93 -5.81 -20.85
C GLU A 142 11.28 -6.90 -19.99
N LYS A 143 11.97 -7.28 -18.91
CA LYS A 143 11.60 -8.41 -18.04
C LYS A 143 11.51 -8.04 -16.58
N TRP A 144 10.72 -8.81 -15.85
CA TRP A 144 10.58 -8.68 -14.40
C TRP A 144 11.33 -9.79 -13.68
N TYR A 145 11.99 -9.41 -12.60
CA TYR A 145 12.88 -10.27 -11.83
C TYR A 145 12.49 -10.25 -10.35
N LEU A 146 12.66 -11.39 -9.67
CA LEU A 146 12.67 -11.40 -8.21
C LEU A 146 13.88 -10.61 -7.72
N GLN A 147 13.65 -9.62 -6.85
CA GLN A 147 14.72 -8.74 -6.37
C GLN A 147 15.82 -9.52 -5.62
N GLN A 148 15.43 -10.57 -4.89
CA GLN A 148 16.35 -11.35 -4.04
C GLN A 148 17.27 -12.29 -4.82
N SER A 149 16.78 -12.87 -5.92
CA SER A 149 17.47 -13.95 -6.64
C SER A 149 17.82 -13.63 -8.08
N ARG A 150 17.32 -12.52 -8.63
CA ARG A 150 17.41 -12.20 -10.07
C ARG A 150 16.86 -13.31 -10.97
N GLN A 151 15.94 -14.12 -10.46
CA GLN A 151 15.18 -15.08 -11.27
C GLN A 151 14.06 -14.35 -12.04
N PRO A 152 13.89 -14.57 -13.36
CA PRO A 152 12.75 -14.05 -14.10
C PRO A 152 11.43 -14.56 -13.50
N ILE A 153 10.49 -13.66 -13.22
CA ILE A 153 9.23 -14.06 -12.59
C ILE A 153 8.32 -14.84 -13.56
N ASP A 154 8.51 -14.70 -14.87
CA ASP A 154 7.75 -15.42 -15.90
C ASP A 154 8.33 -16.81 -16.23
N SER A 155 9.32 -17.28 -15.46
CA SER A 155 9.87 -18.63 -15.59
C SER A 155 8.75 -19.69 -15.60
N GLU A 156 8.87 -20.68 -16.48
CA GLU A 156 7.85 -21.70 -16.66
C GLU A 156 7.49 -22.41 -15.35
N GLY A 157 6.18 -22.53 -15.07
CA GLY A 157 5.67 -23.15 -13.85
C GLY A 157 5.87 -22.34 -12.55
N LEU A 158 6.62 -21.23 -12.58
CA LEU A 158 6.89 -20.44 -11.38
C LEU A 158 5.59 -19.86 -10.82
N THR A 159 5.37 -20.13 -9.55
CA THR A 159 4.22 -19.66 -8.80
C THR A 159 4.69 -18.86 -7.60
N LEU A 160 4.09 -17.68 -7.42
CA LEU A 160 4.49 -16.68 -6.44
C LEU A 160 3.36 -16.44 -5.46
N THR A 161 3.72 -16.21 -4.20
CA THR A 161 2.82 -15.65 -3.20
C THR A 161 3.00 -14.14 -3.20
N ILE A 162 1.93 -13.39 -3.36
CA ILE A 162 1.94 -11.93 -3.31
C ILE A 162 0.90 -11.43 -2.30
N VAL A 163 1.05 -10.20 -1.83
CA VAL A 163 0.02 -9.47 -1.09
C VAL A 163 -0.50 -8.30 -1.90
N SER A 164 -1.81 -8.07 -1.82
CA SER A 164 -2.49 -6.98 -2.52
C SER A 164 -3.77 -6.54 -1.78
N ILE A 165 -4.55 -5.66 -2.39
CA ILE A 165 -5.84 -5.20 -1.90
C ILE A 165 -6.99 -5.65 -2.83
N PRO A 166 -8.21 -5.85 -2.31
CA PRO A 166 -9.35 -6.35 -3.07
C PRO A 166 -9.66 -5.54 -4.34
N TYR A 167 -9.58 -4.20 -4.27
CA TYR A 167 -9.85 -3.35 -5.42
C TYR A 167 -8.87 -3.63 -6.58
N PHE A 168 -7.58 -3.78 -6.28
CA PHE A 168 -6.58 -4.10 -7.28
C PHE A 168 -6.81 -5.48 -7.90
N ILE A 169 -7.08 -6.47 -7.05
CA ILE A 169 -7.35 -7.85 -7.50
C ILE A 169 -8.57 -7.87 -8.43
N GLN A 170 -9.65 -7.21 -8.05
CA GLN A 170 -10.92 -7.20 -8.80
C GLN A 170 -10.84 -6.48 -10.15
N ASN A 171 -9.88 -5.56 -10.32
CA ASN A 171 -9.72 -4.76 -11.53
C ASN A 171 -8.48 -5.18 -12.36
N THR A 172 -7.96 -6.38 -12.12
CA THR A 172 -6.84 -6.98 -12.86
C THR A 172 -7.12 -8.45 -13.17
N GLU A 173 -6.23 -9.08 -13.93
CA GLU A 173 -6.26 -10.52 -14.22
C GLU A 173 -6.23 -11.40 -12.97
N LEU A 174 -5.73 -10.87 -11.85
CA LEU A 174 -5.67 -11.58 -10.57
C LEU A 174 -7.05 -12.06 -10.11
N LYS A 175 -8.13 -11.35 -10.45
CA LYS A 175 -9.51 -11.75 -10.10
C LYS A 175 -9.86 -13.18 -10.49
N TYR A 176 -9.40 -13.60 -11.66
CA TYR A 176 -9.76 -14.89 -12.25
C TYR A 176 -8.59 -15.87 -12.30
N LEU A 177 -7.35 -15.36 -12.26
CA LEU A 177 -6.13 -16.13 -12.50
C LEU A 177 -5.22 -16.18 -11.26
N SER A 178 -5.82 -16.15 -10.08
CA SER A 178 -5.11 -16.34 -8.80
C SER A 178 -5.94 -17.12 -7.80
N GLN A 179 -5.28 -17.63 -6.76
CA GLN A 179 -5.90 -18.31 -5.63
C GLN A 179 -5.68 -17.50 -4.35
N THR A 180 -6.76 -17.03 -3.72
CA THR A 180 -6.69 -16.41 -2.39
C THR A 180 -6.16 -17.42 -1.37
N LEU A 181 -5.15 -17.02 -0.61
CA LEU A 181 -4.58 -17.83 0.47
C LEU A 181 -5.14 -17.41 1.83
N ALA A 182 -5.18 -16.11 2.10
CA ALA A 182 -5.64 -15.56 3.37
C ALA A 182 -6.07 -14.09 3.24
N THR A 183 -6.98 -13.69 4.13
CA THR A 183 -7.39 -12.31 4.38
C THR A 183 -6.78 -11.89 5.72
N HIS A 184 -6.08 -10.77 5.75
CA HIS A 184 -5.45 -10.25 6.95
C HIS A 184 -6.14 -8.97 7.43
N THR A 185 -5.51 -8.23 8.34
CA THR A 185 -6.03 -6.93 8.81
C THR A 185 -6.13 -5.89 7.69
N THR A 186 -6.65 -4.72 8.01
CA THR A 186 -6.78 -3.62 7.05
C THR A 186 -5.41 -3.02 6.70
N ILE A 187 -5.25 -2.50 5.49
CA ILE A 187 -4.03 -1.77 5.09
C ILE A 187 -3.73 -0.63 6.07
N THR A 188 -4.77 0.03 6.59
CA THR A 188 -4.66 1.07 7.62
C THR A 188 -4.02 0.54 8.91
N ARG A 189 -4.52 -0.58 9.45
CA ARG A 189 -3.98 -1.19 10.68
C ARG A 189 -2.58 -1.74 10.47
N ALA A 190 -2.33 -2.40 9.34
CA ALA A 190 -1.00 -2.90 8.98
C ALA A 190 0.02 -1.75 8.90
N PHE A 191 -0.37 -0.62 8.29
CA PHE A 191 0.50 0.55 8.19
C PHE A 191 0.79 1.17 9.55
N ILE A 192 -0.21 1.31 10.44
CA ILE A 192 0.02 1.78 11.81
C ILE A 192 1.04 0.88 12.53
N LYS A 193 0.84 -0.45 12.52
CA LYS A 193 1.78 -1.40 13.15
C LYS A 193 3.19 -1.27 12.58
N TYR A 194 3.30 -1.14 11.25
CA TYR A 194 4.58 -0.96 10.56
C TYR A 194 5.27 0.33 11.02
N LEU A 195 4.54 1.43 11.13
CA LEU A 195 5.08 2.70 11.58
C LEU A 195 5.55 2.65 13.04
N GLU A 196 4.75 2.05 13.93
CA GLU A 196 5.13 1.84 15.33
C GLU A 196 6.41 0.99 15.43
N LYS A 197 6.48 -0.11 14.68
CA LYS A 197 7.63 -1.01 14.67
C LYS A 197 8.93 -0.35 14.17
N ASN A 198 8.84 0.49 13.14
CA ASN A 198 10.02 1.00 12.44
C ASN A 198 10.41 2.44 12.82
N TYR A 199 9.49 3.21 13.41
CA TYR A 199 9.68 4.64 13.68
C TYR A 199 9.22 5.11 15.06
N ALA A 200 8.74 4.26 15.99
CA ALA A 200 8.31 4.75 17.31
C ALA A 200 9.47 5.26 18.19
N ASN A 201 10.68 4.72 18.04
CA ASN A 201 11.82 5.02 18.91
C ASN A 201 12.54 6.35 18.62
N THR A 202 12.13 7.10 17.60
CA THR A 202 12.63 8.47 17.35
C THR A 202 12.05 9.51 18.33
N THR A 203 11.17 9.10 19.25
CA THR A 203 10.58 9.95 20.31
C THR A 203 11.53 10.27 21.47
N HIS A 204 12.75 9.70 21.51
CA HIS A 204 13.69 9.90 22.62
C HIS A 204 14.81 10.93 22.38
N HIS A 205 14.84 11.64 21.26
CA HIS A 205 15.74 12.78 21.09
C HIS A 205 14.97 14.11 21.14
N GLU A 206 14.97 14.67 22.35
CA GLU A 206 14.97 16.10 22.68
C GLU A 206 14.06 17.00 21.82
N LEU A 207 12.83 17.22 22.33
CA LEU A 207 12.22 18.54 22.18
C LEU A 207 12.94 19.49 23.16
N PRO A 208 13.47 20.64 22.70
CA PRO A 208 14.00 21.67 23.60
C PRO A 208 12.94 22.29 24.51
#